data_AF-A0A0F9AD11-F1
#
_entry.id   AF-A0A0F9AD11-F1
#
_cell.length_a   1.000
_cell.length_b   1.000
_cell.length_c   1.000
_cell.angle_alpha   90.00
_cell.angle_beta   90.00
_cell.angle_gamma   90.00
#
_symmetry.space_group_name_H-M   'P 1'
#
loop_
_entity.id
_entity.type
_entity.pdbx_description
1 polymer ?
#
loop_
_entity_poly.entity_id
_entity_poly.type
_entity_poly.pdbx_seq_one_letter_code
_entity_poly.pdbx_strand_id
1 'polypeptide(L)'
;MPDKPLTAKRQAFCQAYCDNGHNASKAYKVAYPGCKSGHRQNGNRLITKDDIVQEISRIKGAITARSEYDVDQCDKQYSDIIALAIELKQPSAAVSAITGRARLRGW
;
A
#
# COMPACT_ATOMS: atom_id res chain seq x y z
N MET A 1 -17.13 -23.46 0.40
CA MET A 1 -17.42 -23.55 -1.04
C MET A 1 -16.16 -23.07 -1.76
N PRO A 2 -15.64 -23.75 -2.79
CA PRO A 2 -14.44 -23.27 -3.48
C PRO A 2 -14.79 -21.94 -4.16
N ASP A 3 -14.07 -20.87 -3.81
CA ASP A 3 -14.32 -19.53 -4.35
C ASP A 3 -14.19 -19.55 -5.87
N LYS A 4 -15.26 -19.14 -6.55
CA LYS A 4 -15.25 -19.01 -8.00
C LYS A 4 -14.18 -17.98 -8.39
N PRO A 5 -13.24 -18.31 -9.28
CA PRO A 5 -12.18 -17.38 -9.65
C PRO A 5 -12.76 -16.06 -10.18
N LEU A 6 -12.25 -14.93 -9.67
CA LEU A 6 -12.67 -13.60 -10.11
C LEU A 6 -12.42 -13.45 -11.61
N THR A 7 -13.34 -12.75 -12.28
CA THR A 7 -13.15 -12.41 -13.70
C THR A 7 -12.02 -11.39 -13.87
N ALA A 8 -11.35 -11.39 -15.03
CA ALA A 8 -10.25 -10.45 -15.31
C ALA A 8 -10.61 -8.98 -15.05
N LYS A 9 -11.86 -8.57 -15.35
CA LYS A 9 -12.34 -7.20 -15.06
C LYS A 9 -12.44 -6.93 -13.55
N ARG A 10 -12.88 -7.90 -12.76
CA ARG A 10 -12.96 -7.77 -11.29
C ARG A 10 -11.57 -7.74 -10.67
N GLN A 11 -10.63 -8.55 -11.15
CA GLN A 11 -9.23 -8.50 -10.72
C GLN A 11 -8.61 -7.13 -11.04
N ALA A 12 -8.79 -6.62 -12.26
CA ALA A 12 -8.35 -5.29 -12.65
C ALA A 12 -8.95 -4.17 -11.77
N PHE A 13 -10.22 -4.32 -11.37
CA PHE A 13 -10.86 -3.41 -10.42
C PHE A 13 -10.17 -3.44 -9.05
N CYS A 14 -9.92 -4.63 -8.49
CA CYS A 14 -9.29 -4.77 -7.17
C CYS A 14 -7.88 -4.18 -7.15
N GLN A 15 -7.10 -4.43 -8.21
CA GLN A 15 -5.76 -3.86 -8.37
C GLN A 15 -5.81 -2.34 -8.46
N ALA A 16 -6.62 -1.79 -9.38
CA ALA A 16 -6.77 -0.34 -9.54
C ALA A 16 -7.28 0.35 -8.27
N TYR A 17 -8.12 -0.32 -7.47
CA TYR A 17 -8.61 0.18 -6.18
C TYR A 17 -7.52 0.25 -5.12
N CYS A 18 -6.59 -0.70 -5.10
CA CYS A 18 -5.45 -0.67 -4.18
C CYS A 18 -4.43 0.40 -4.62
N ASP A 19 -4.16 0.51 -5.92
CA ASP A 19 -3.14 1.44 -6.45
C ASP A 19 -3.54 2.92 -6.36
N ASN A 20 -4.85 3.22 -6.37
CA ASN A 20 -5.35 4.60 -6.43
C ASN A 20 -5.78 5.19 -5.09
N GLY A 21 -5.40 4.56 -3.96
CA GLY A 21 -5.79 5.00 -2.63
C GLY A 21 -7.25 4.73 -2.30
N HIS A 22 -7.79 3.58 -2.71
CA HIS A 22 -9.13 3.11 -2.35
C HIS A 22 -10.29 3.96 -2.90
N ASN A 23 -10.12 4.52 -4.10
CA ASN A 23 -11.17 5.22 -4.82
C ASN A 23 -11.93 4.28 -5.78
N ALA A 24 -13.11 3.82 -5.34
CA ALA A 24 -13.94 2.87 -6.08
C ALA A 24 -14.40 3.40 -7.44
N SER A 25 -14.71 4.69 -7.56
CA SER A 25 -15.16 5.30 -8.82
C SER A 25 -14.04 5.31 -9.87
N LYS A 26 -12.82 5.70 -9.46
CA LYS A 26 -11.64 5.68 -10.33
C LYS A 26 -11.26 4.24 -10.73
N ALA A 27 -11.28 3.31 -9.78
CA ALA A 27 -11.00 1.90 -10.04
C ALA A 27 -12.00 1.29 -11.04
N TYR A 28 -13.29 1.65 -10.91
CA TYR A 28 -14.34 1.19 -11.82
C TYR A 28 -14.13 1.71 -13.24
N LYS A 29 -13.72 2.97 -13.41
CA LYS A 29 -13.40 3.54 -14.74
C LYS A 29 -12.28 2.77 -15.44
N VAL A 30 -11.24 2.40 -14.70
CA VAL A 30 -10.09 1.64 -15.22
C VAL A 30 -10.52 0.22 -15.64
N ALA A 31 -11.26 -0.47 -14.77
CA ALA A 31 -11.66 -1.85 -15.02
C ALA A 31 -12.79 -2.01 -16.07
N TYR A 32 -13.61 -0.97 -16.25
CA TYR A 32 -14.78 -0.97 -17.12
C TYR A 32 -14.82 0.28 -18.02
N PRO A 33 -13.87 0.41 -18.97
CA PRO A 33 -13.73 1.62 -19.80
C PRO A 33 -14.93 1.89 -20.72
N GLY A 34 -15.68 0.85 -21.10
CA GLY A 34 -16.90 0.98 -21.92
C GLY A 34 -18.13 1.52 -21.17
N CYS A 35 -18.07 1.64 -19.84
CA CYS A 35 -19.16 2.17 -19.05
C CYS A 35 -19.10 3.71 -19.07
N LYS A 36 -20.17 4.39 -19.51
CA LYS A 36 -20.18 5.86 -19.65
C LYS A 36 -20.66 6.61 -18.41
N SER A 37 -21.36 5.93 -17.48
CA SER A 37 -21.99 6.55 -16.31
C SER A 37 -22.13 5.55 -15.15
N GLY A 38 -22.48 6.03 -13.95
CA GLY A 38 -22.76 5.15 -12.80
C GLY A 38 -21.52 4.56 -12.10
N HIS A 39 -20.30 5.03 -12.42
CA HIS A 39 -19.04 4.51 -11.88
C HIS A 39 -19.00 4.47 -10.34
N ARG A 40 -19.47 5.54 -9.67
CA ARG A 40 -19.49 5.60 -8.20
C ARG A 40 -20.39 4.53 -7.62
N GLN A 41 -21.61 4.39 -8.14
CA GLN A 41 -22.61 3.48 -7.60
C GLN A 41 -22.25 2.03 -7.87
N ASN A 42 -21.75 1.72 -9.06
CA ASN A 42 -21.29 0.38 -9.42
C ASN A 42 -19.98 0.00 -8.71
N GLY A 43 -19.05 0.94 -8.57
CA GLY A 43 -17.83 0.75 -7.78
C GLY A 43 -18.15 0.45 -6.32
N ASN A 44 -19.03 1.24 -5.70
CA ASN A 44 -19.47 1.01 -4.32
C ASN A 44 -20.18 -0.34 -4.14
N ARG A 45 -20.95 -0.80 -5.14
CA ARG A 45 -21.56 -2.15 -5.12
C ARG A 45 -20.55 -3.27 -5.29
N LEU A 46 -19.40 -3.04 -5.93
CA LEU A 46 -18.38 -4.07 -6.07
C LEU A 46 -17.60 -4.27 -4.78
N ILE A 47 -17.23 -3.19 -4.09
CA ILE A 47 -16.47 -3.27 -2.83
C ILE A 47 -17.27 -3.90 -1.67
N THR A 48 -18.57 -4.08 -1.82
CA THR A 48 -19.42 -4.78 -0.83
C THR A 48 -19.57 -6.27 -1.12
N LYS A 49 -19.00 -6.79 -2.20
CA LYS A 49 -19.07 -8.22 -2.52
C LYS A 49 -17.93 -8.98 -1.85
N ASP A 50 -18.25 -10.09 -1.22
CA ASP A 50 -17.28 -10.87 -0.44
C ASP A 50 -16.07 -11.31 -1.27
N ASP A 51 -16.28 -11.72 -2.53
CA ASP A 51 -15.20 -12.11 -3.44
C ASP A 51 -14.23 -10.96 -3.74
N ILE A 52 -14.75 -9.75 -3.90
CA ILE A 52 -13.96 -8.53 -4.10
C ILE A 52 -13.24 -8.12 -2.81
N VAL A 53 -13.91 -8.19 -1.67
CA VAL A 53 -13.33 -7.85 -0.36
C VAL A 53 -12.15 -8.76 -0.05
N GLN A 54 -12.30 -10.07 -0.25
CA GLN A 54 -11.23 -11.04 -0.06
C GLN A 54 -10.03 -10.77 -0.97
N GLU A 55 -10.26 -10.47 -2.25
CA GLU A 55 -9.17 -10.18 -3.18
C GLU A 55 -8.46 -8.87 -2.85
N ILE A 56 -9.18 -7.82 -2.45
CA ILE A 56 -8.58 -6.57 -1.97
C ILE A 56 -7.71 -6.84 -0.74
N SER A 57 -8.19 -7.65 0.21
CA SER A 57 -7.42 -8.04 1.40
C SER A 57 -6.16 -8.81 1.02
N ARG A 58 -6.25 -9.73 0.05
CA ARG A 58 -5.10 -10.47 -0.48
C ARG A 58 -4.07 -9.55 -1.12
N ILE A 59 -4.50 -8.62 -1.98
CA ILE A 59 -3.63 -7.64 -2.64
C ILE A 59 -2.98 -6.73 -1.60
N LYS A 60 -3.74 -6.25 -0.61
CA LYS A 60 -3.20 -5.46 0.51
C LYS A 60 -2.15 -6.25 1.27
N GLY A 61 -2.42 -7.51 1.64
CA GLY A 61 -1.45 -8.36 2.32
C GLY A 61 -0.17 -8.57 1.49
N ALA A 62 -0.31 -8.77 0.17
CA ALA A 62 0.85 -8.88 -0.73
C ALA A 62 1.61 -7.57 -0.90
N ILE A 63 0.91 -6.42 -0.93
CA ILE A 63 1.54 -5.10 -0.95
C ILE A 63 2.26 -4.86 0.37
N THR A 64 1.67 -5.18 1.53
CA THR A 64 2.32 -5.06 2.84
C THR A 64 3.55 -5.97 2.93
N ALA A 65 3.45 -7.22 2.50
CA ALA A 65 4.59 -8.14 2.45
C ALA A 65 5.69 -7.66 1.48
N ARG A 66 5.33 -7.05 0.34
CA ARG A 66 6.30 -6.49 -0.62
C ARG A 66 6.84 -5.12 -0.19
N SER A 67 6.05 -4.37 0.55
CA SER A 67 6.41 -3.09 1.17
C SER A 67 7.01 -3.28 2.54
N GLU A 68 7.59 -4.45 2.83
CA GLU A 68 8.74 -4.62 3.73
C GLU A 68 9.97 -3.80 3.25
N TYR A 69 9.75 -2.61 2.70
CA TYR A 69 10.43 -1.40 3.16
C TYR A 69 9.87 -1.07 4.55
N ASP A 70 10.17 -1.97 5.48
CA ASP A 70 9.61 -2.07 6.80
C ASP A 70 10.06 -0.88 7.64
N VAL A 71 9.19 -0.39 8.54
CA VAL A 71 9.60 0.54 9.59
C VAL A 71 10.81 -0.03 10.32
N ASP A 72 10.88 -1.34 10.52
CA ASP A 72 12.03 -1.99 11.13
C ASP A 72 13.29 -1.98 10.25
N GLN A 73 13.16 -2.07 8.92
CA GLN A 73 14.29 -1.90 8.01
C GLN A 73 14.79 -0.46 7.99
N CYS A 74 13.90 0.52 7.97
CA CYS A 74 14.26 1.94 8.09
C CYS A 74 14.93 2.22 9.45
N ASP A 75 14.40 1.67 10.53
CA ASP A 75 14.97 1.80 11.88
C ASP A 75 16.38 1.19 11.94
N LYS A 76 16.58 0.03 11.31
CA LYS A 76 17.89 -0.62 11.18
C LYS A 76 18.86 0.24 10.38
N GLN A 77 18.46 0.75 9.21
CA GLN A 77 19.29 1.65 8.40
C GLN A 77 19.68 2.92 9.15
N TYR A 78 18.74 3.53 9.88
CA TYR A 78 19.07 4.67 10.75
C TYR A 78 20.06 4.30 11.84
N SER A 79 19.93 3.12 12.45
CA SER A 79 20.87 2.62 13.44
C SER A 79 22.28 2.44 12.87
N ASP A 80 22.39 1.85 11.67
CA ASP A 80 23.67 1.64 10.98
C ASP A 80 24.33 2.99 10.60
N ILE A 81 23.54 3.97 10.12
CA ILE A 81 24.03 5.32 9.81
C ILE A 81 24.50 6.05 11.08
N ILE A 82 23.79 5.89 12.21
CA ILE A 82 24.22 6.48 13.49
C ILE A 82 25.57 5.89 13.92
N ALA A 83 25.74 4.57 13.85
CA ALA A 83 27.00 3.91 14.18
C ALA A 83 28.15 4.41 13.30
N LEU A 84 27.94 4.49 11.98
CA LEU A 84 28.93 5.01 11.03
C LEU A 84 29.23 6.49 11.27
N ALA A 85 28.23 7.32 11.56
CA ALA A 85 28.42 8.74 11.85
C ALA A 85 29.23 8.96 13.13
N ILE A 86 29.06 8.11 14.14
CA ILE A 86 29.88 8.13 15.36
C ILE A 86 31.33 7.74 15.04
N GLU A 87 31.54 6.67 14.29
CA GLU A 87 32.87 6.20 13.88
C GLU A 87 33.63 7.28 13.10
N LEU A 88 32.95 7.91 12.13
CA LEU A 88 33.50 8.98 11.29
C LEU A 88 33.57 10.35 11.99
N LYS A 89 33.16 10.44 13.27
CA LYS A 89 33.10 11.69 14.05
C LYS A 89 32.30 12.79 13.34
N GLN A 90 31.17 12.43 12.75
CA GLN A 90 30.22 13.30 12.06
C GLN A 90 28.95 13.55 12.90
N PRO A 91 29.00 14.41 13.93
CA PRO A 91 27.89 14.59 14.87
C PRO A 91 26.62 15.15 14.22
N SER A 92 26.74 15.98 13.19
CA SER A 92 25.60 16.53 12.45
C SER A 92 24.79 15.45 11.72
N ALA A 93 25.48 14.47 11.13
CA ALA A 93 24.85 13.33 10.48
C ALA A 93 24.15 12.41 11.49
N ALA A 94 24.77 12.19 12.66
CA ALA A 94 24.16 11.41 13.74
C ALA A 94 22.87 12.05 14.25
N VAL A 95 22.85 13.37 14.51
CA VAL A 95 21.64 14.09 14.95
C VAL A 95 20.53 14.00 13.91
N SER A 96 20.88 14.13 12.63
CA SER A 96 19.91 14.03 11.53
C SER A 96 19.29 12.64 11.44
N ALA A 97 20.11 11.59 11.57
CA ALA A 97 19.66 10.21 11.59
C ALA A 97 18.80 9.88 12.82
N ILE A 98 19.17 10.35 14.01
CA ILE A 98 18.37 10.21 15.24
C ILE A 98 17.00 10.87 15.07
N THR A 99 16.97 12.09 14.53
CA THR A 99 15.72 12.83 14.31
C THR A 99 14.82 12.11 13.29
N GLY A 100 15.39 11.61 12.19
CA GLY A 100 14.66 10.80 11.21
C GLY A 100 14.07 9.54 11.81
N ARG A 101 14.85 8.83 12.63
CA ARG A 101 14.41 7.64 13.36
C ARG A 101 13.29 7.92 14.36
N ALA A 102 13.32 9.06 15.06
CA ALA A 102 12.26 9.47 15.98
C ALA A 102 10.93 9.74 15.24
N ARG A 103 11.00 10.46 14.12
CA ARG A 103 9.82 10.75 13.27
C ARG A 103 9.18 9.50 12.70
N LEU A 104 9.98 8.50 12.36
CA LEU A 104 9.50 7.19 11.89
C LEU A 104 8.55 6.54 12.92
N ARG A 105 8.75 6.81 14.21
CA ARG A 105 7.93 6.30 15.33
C ARG A 105 6.89 7.30 15.84
N GLY A 106 6.69 8.42 15.14
CA GLY A 106 5.67 9.42 15.45
C GLY A 106 6.02 10.45 16.52
N TRP A 107 7.32 10.66 16.81
CA TRP A 107 7.83 11.74 17.65
C TRP A 107 8.12 13.03 16.88
#